data_AF-A0AAU9W994-F1
#
_entry.id   AF-A0AAU9W994-F1
#
_cell.length_a   1.000
_cell.length_b   1.000
_cell.length_c   1.000
_cell.angle_alpha   90.00
_cell.angle_beta   90.00
_cell.angle_gamma   90.00
#
_symmetry.space_group_name_H-M   'P 1'
#
loop_
_entity.id
_entity.type
_entity.pdbx_description
1 polymer ?
#
loop_
_entity_poly.entity_id
_entity_poly.type
_entity_poly.pdbx_seq_one_letter_code
_entity_poly.pdbx_strand_id
1 'polypeptide(L)'
;VEKANEALAIKTLLVTNELFRSTDLPTRKRYVKLVESVKENGGEVRVFSSLHVSGEQLGQLSGFAAILRFPMPDIADGEGSADSKEGLVN
;
A
#
# COMPACT_ATOMS: atom_id res chain seq x y z
N VAL A 1 0.35 -1.01 4.43
CA VAL A 1 0.89 -1.25 3.07
C VAL A 1 2.32 -0.73 2.92
N GLU A 2 2.63 0.50 3.34
CA GLU A 2 3.99 1.06 3.18
C GLU A 2 5.07 0.26 3.90
N LYS A 3 4.86 -0.06 5.18
CA LYS A 3 5.75 -0.97 5.93
C LYS A 3 5.99 -2.30 5.21
N ALA A 4 4.97 -2.85 4.56
CA ALA A 4 5.11 -4.08 3.78
C ALA A 4 5.90 -3.87 2.47
N ASN A 5 5.84 -2.69 1.87
CA ASN A 5 6.66 -2.33 0.72
C ASN A 5 8.13 -2.14 1.12
N GLU A 6 8.38 -1.47 2.25
CA GLU A 6 9.72 -1.29 2.83
C GLU A 6 10.38 -2.64 3.16
N ALA A 7 9.60 -3.59 3.68
CA ALA A 7 10.07 -4.95 3.94
C ALA A 7 10.13 -5.85 2.68
N LEU A 8 9.86 -5.32 1.49
CA LEU A 8 9.78 -6.08 0.23
C LEU A 8 8.84 -7.29 0.29
N ALA A 9 7.84 -7.21 1.17
CA ALA A 9 6.94 -8.30 1.48
C ALA A 9 5.75 -8.37 0.51
N ILE A 10 5.51 -7.36 -0.32
CA ILE A 10 4.32 -7.29 -1.19
C ILE A 10 4.45 -8.28 -2.35
N LYS A 11 3.48 -9.21 -2.43
CA LYS A 11 3.27 -10.09 -3.58
C LYS A 11 2.37 -9.41 -4.61
N THR A 12 1.21 -8.96 -4.16
CA THR A 12 0.19 -8.36 -5.03
C THR A 12 -0.39 -7.13 -4.34
N LEU A 13 -0.34 -5.98 -5.02
CA LEU A 13 -0.95 -4.73 -4.60
C LEU A 13 -2.30 -4.57 -5.28
N LEU A 14 -3.33 -4.24 -4.49
CA LEU A 14 -4.71 -4.03 -4.92
C LEU A 14 -5.03 -2.55 -4.73
N VAL A 15 -5.40 -1.85 -5.81
CA VAL A 15 -5.64 -0.40 -5.79
C VAL A 15 -6.93 -0.06 -6.52
N THR A 16 -7.78 0.81 -5.97
CA THR A 16 -8.92 1.36 -6.71
C THR A 16 -8.50 2.50 -7.63
N ASN A 17 -9.13 2.60 -8.80
CA ASN A 17 -8.82 3.65 -9.77
C ASN A 17 -9.26 5.07 -9.31
N GLU A 18 -10.13 5.16 -8.31
CA GLU A 18 -10.59 6.41 -7.71
C GLU A 18 -9.45 7.19 -7.04
N LEU A 19 -8.48 6.49 -6.46
CA LEU A 19 -7.33 7.10 -5.79
C LEU A 19 -6.42 7.87 -6.75
N PHE A 20 -6.36 7.45 -8.02
CA PHE A 20 -5.66 8.20 -9.08
C PHE A 20 -6.42 9.45 -9.55
N ARG A 21 -7.73 9.51 -9.27
CA ARG A 21 -8.60 10.65 -9.58
C ARG A 21 -8.70 11.66 -8.43
N SER A 22 -8.06 11.38 -7.28
CA SER A 22 -8.02 12.31 -6.15
C SER A 22 -7.41 13.66 -6.58
N THR A 23 -8.04 14.75 -6.14
CA THR A 23 -7.61 16.14 -6.42
C THR A 23 -6.35 16.53 -5.64
N ASP A 24 -5.95 15.72 -4.67
CA ASP A 24 -4.76 15.94 -3.85
C ASP A 24 -3.49 15.43 -4.56
N LEU A 25 -2.73 16.36 -5.14
CA LEU A 25 -1.46 16.08 -5.82
C LEU A 25 -0.41 15.36 -4.95
N PRO A 26 -0.18 15.74 -3.67
CA PRO A 26 0.70 15.02 -2.76
C PRO A 26 0.34 13.53 -2.64
N THR A 27 -0.93 13.24 -2.37
CA THR A 27 -1.44 11.87 -2.22
C THR A 27 -1.31 11.08 -3.52
N ARG A 28 -1.64 11.69 -4.67
CA ARG A 28 -1.45 11.04 -5.97
C ARG A 28 0.01 10.67 -6.23
N LYS A 29 0.96 11.55 -5.94
CA LYS A 29 2.41 11.27 -6.11
C LYS A 29 2.86 10.12 -5.21
N ARG A 30 2.37 10.06 -3.97
CA ARG A 30 2.69 8.99 -3.02
C ARG A 30 2.24 7.61 -3.56
N TYR A 31 1.02 7.52 -4.10
CA TYR A 31 0.52 6.27 -4.66
C TYR A 31 1.23 5.84 -5.94
N VAL A 32 1.56 6.79 -6.82
CA VAL A 32 2.35 6.49 -8.02
C VAL A 32 3.70 5.89 -7.62
N LYS A 33 4.42 6.52 -6.67
CA LYS A 33 5.70 5.99 -6.16
C LYS A 33 5.56 4.60 -5.55
N LEU A 34 4.48 4.35 -4.79
CA LEU A 34 4.24 3.04 -4.19
C LEU A 34 4.00 1.96 -5.25
N VAL A 35 3.20 2.27 -6.27
CA VAL A 35 2.94 1.36 -7.40
C VAL A 35 4.21 1.07 -8.19
N GLU A 36 5.02 2.10 -8.46
CA GLU A 36 6.32 1.96 -9.12
C GLU A 36 7.26 1.07 -8.30
N SER A 37 7.42 1.37 -7.00
CA SER A 37 8.26 0.59 -6.09
C SER A 37 7.85 -0.89 -6.02
N VAL A 38 6.55 -1.19 -5.92
CA VAL A 38 6.09 -2.59 -5.91
C VAL A 38 6.45 -3.30 -7.22
N LYS A 39 6.30 -2.64 -8.37
CA LYS A 39 6.67 -3.21 -9.68
C LYS A 39 8.18 -3.45 -9.79
N GLU A 40 9.00 -2.51 -9.35
CA GLU A 40 10.47 -2.63 -9.34
C GLU A 40 10.93 -3.80 -8.45
N ASN A 41 10.23 -4.03 -7.34
CA ASN A 41 10.47 -5.14 -6.42
C ASN A 41 9.85 -6.48 -6.89
N GLY A 42 9.36 -6.54 -8.12
CA GLY A 42 8.79 -7.75 -8.74
C GLY A 42 7.42 -8.15 -8.19
N GLY A 43 6.72 -7.24 -7.52
CA GLY A 43 5.33 -7.44 -7.08
C GLY A 43 4.33 -7.14 -8.20
N GLU A 44 3.18 -7.78 -8.15
CA GLU A 44 2.09 -7.56 -9.11
C GLU A 44 1.20 -6.40 -8.64
N VAL A 45 0.72 -5.57 -9.56
CA VAL A 45 -0.24 -4.50 -9.25
C VAL A 45 -1.54 -4.72 -10.01
N ARG A 46 -2.65 -4.78 -9.28
CA ARG A 46 -4.01 -4.97 -9.78
C ARG A 46 -4.83 -3.72 -9.51
N VAL A 47 -5.35 -3.12 -10.57
CA VAL A 47 -6.20 -1.94 -10.49
C VAL A 47 -7.67 -2.35 -10.63
N PHE A 48 -8.49 -1.96 -9.66
CA PHE A 48 -9.93 -2.20 -9.64
C PHE A 48 -10.70 -0.94 -10.00
N SER A 49 -11.75 -1.09 -10.81
CA SER A 49 -12.68 0.00 -11.08
C SER A 49 -13.58 0.21 -9.87
N SER A 50 -13.64 1.43 -9.33
CA SER A 50 -14.58 1.78 -8.27
C SER A 50 -16.05 1.63 -8.69
N LEU A 51 -16.34 1.51 -9.99
CA LEU A 51 -17.68 1.30 -10.55
C LEU A 51 -18.09 -0.19 -10.62
N HIS A 52 -17.24 -1.10 -10.16
CA HIS A 52 -17.53 -2.53 -10.10
C HIS A 52 -17.59 -2.97 -8.64
N VAL A 53 -18.37 -4.01 -8.33
CA VAL A 53 -18.57 -4.49 -6.95
C VAL A 53 -17.26 -4.79 -6.21
N SER A 54 -16.24 -5.27 -6.94
CA SER A 54 -14.92 -5.53 -6.38
C SER A 54 -14.14 -4.26 -6.01
N GLY A 55 -14.34 -3.16 -6.74
CA GLY A 55 -13.76 -1.87 -6.38
C GLY A 55 -14.51 -1.19 -5.25
N GLU A 56 -15.85 -1.32 -5.16
CA GLU A 56 -16.62 -0.84 -4.01
C GLU A 56 -16.20 -1.55 -2.71
N GLN A 57 -16.07 -2.88 -2.74
CA GLN A 57 -15.59 -3.65 -1.60
C GLN A 57 -14.18 -3.25 -1.17
N LEU A 58 -13.27 -3.04 -2.12
CA LEU A 58 -11.93 -2.56 -1.82
C LEU A 58 -11.94 -1.12 -1.28
N GLY A 59 -12.85 -0.28 -1.78
CA GLY A 59 -13.09 1.08 -1.28
C GLY A 59 -13.50 1.11 0.19
N GLN A 60 -14.32 0.15 0.64
CA GLN A 60 -14.68 -0.01 2.06
C GLN A 60 -13.44 -0.33 2.94
N LEU A 61 -12.38 -0.87 2.34
CA LEU A 61 -11.08 -1.13 2.97
C LEU A 61 -10.05 -0.03 2.67
N SER A 62 -10.47 1.24 2.58
CA SER A 62 -9.68 2.44 2.22
C SER A 62 -9.26 2.56 0.74
N GLY A 63 -9.57 1.57 -0.10
CA GLY A 63 -9.20 1.57 -1.52
C GLY A 63 -7.78 1.03 -1.81
N PHE A 64 -7.02 0.65 -0.78
CA PHE A 64 -5.68 0.10 -0.90
C PHE A 64 -5.52 -1.18 -0.05
N ALA A 65 -5.07 -2.26 -0.67
CA ALA A 65 -4.74 -3.49 0.04
C ALA A 65 -3.52 -4.17 -0.58
N ALA A 66 -2.88 -5.05 0.18
CA ALA A 66 -1.74 -5.82 -0.29
C ALA A 66 -1.80 -7.26 0.21
N ILE A 67 -1.47 -8.19 -0.67
CA ILE A 67 -1.22 -9.60 -0.35
C ILE A 67 0.29 -9.77 -0.19
N LEU A 68 0.71 -10.39 0.91
CA LEU A 68 2.11 -10.53 1.26
C LEU A 68 2.68 -11.88 0.81
N ARG A 69 4.00 -11.93 0.61
CA ARG A 69 4.76 -13.14 0.25
C ARG A 69 5.03 -14.02 1.47
N PHE A 70 5.14 -13.41 2.65
CA PHE A 70 5.37 -14.06 3.94
C PHE A 70 4.58 -13.32 5.04
N PRO A 71 4.24 -14.00 6.15
CA PRO A 71 3.58 -13.36 7.28
C PRO A 71 4.50 -12.30 7.90
N MET A 72 3.93 -11.14 8.23
CA MET A 72 4.64 -10.04 8.89
C MET A 72 3.85 -9.65 10.15
N PRO A 73 4.21 -10.18 11.33
CA PRO A 73 3.46 -9.97 12.56
C PRO A 73 3.48 -8.50 13.02
N ASP A 74 4.61 -7.81 12.80
CA ASP A 74 4.82 -6.40 13.20
C ASP A 74 3.88 -5.38 12.52
N ILE A 75 3.11 -5.82 11.51
CA ILE A 75 2.07 -5.01 10.84
C ILE A 75 0.66 -5.55 11.04
N ALA A 76 0.52 -6.74 11.61
CA ALA A 76 -0.76 -7.40 11.88
C ALA A 76 -1.36 -6.96 13.22
N ASP A 77 -0.53 -6.62 14.19
CA ASP A 77 -0.95 -5.97 15.42
C ASP A 77 -1.25 -4.50 15.12
N GLY A 78 -2.54 -4.20 15.01
CA GLY A 78 -3.09 -2.90 14.59
C GLY A 78 -2.87 -1.74 15.56
N GLU A 79 -1.64 -1.51 16.01
CA GLU A 79 -1.25 -0.25 16.64
C GLU A 79 -0.61 0.67 15.60
N GLY A 80 -1.41 1.67 15.18
CA GLY A 80 -0.87 2.85 14.53
C GLY A 80 0.15 3.52 15.46
N SER A 81 1.33 3.81 14.90
CA SER A 81 2.46 4.52 15.52
C SER A 81 3.40 3.67 16.40
N ALA A 82 4.49 3.21 15.77
CA ALA A 82 5.79 3.06 16.45
C ALA A 82 6.86 3.60 15.49
N ASP A 83 6.93 4.93 15.39
CA ASP A 83 8.16 5.61 14.98
C ASP A 83 9.06 5.61 16.22
N SER A 84 9.83 4.53 16.39
CA SER A 84 10.99 4.54 17.28
C SER A 84 12.21 4.68 16.39
N LYS A 85 12.54 5.92 16.02
CA LYS A 85 13.92 6.24 15.62
C LYS A 85 14.79 6.22 16.87
N GLU A 86 15.28 5.05 17.26
CA GLU A 86 16.49 4.97 18.09
C GLU A 86 17.73 5.09 17.19
N GLY A 87 18.65 5.95 17.63
CA GLY A 87 19.63 6.62 16.79
C GLY A 87 20.90 5.83 16.47
N LEU A 88 21.71 6.44 15.61
CA LEU A 88 23.13 6.17 15.55
C LEU A 88 23.91 7.48 15.78
N VAL A 89 24.81 7.33 16.75
CA VAL A 89 25.83 8.19 17.35
C VAL A 89 26.53 9.22 16.46
N ASN A 90 26.90 10.35 17.09
CA ASN A 90 28.30 10.78 17.23
C ASN A 90 28.46 11.69 18.47
#